data_AF-A0AAU2F505-F1
#
_entry.id   AF-A0AAU2F505-F1
#
_cell.length_a   1.000
_cell.length_b   1.000
_cell.length_c   1.000
_cell.angle_alpha   90.00
_cell.angle_beta   90.00
_cell.angle_gamma   90.00
#
_symmetry.space_group_name_H-M   'P 1'
#
loop_
_entity.id
_entity.type
_entity.pdbx_description
1 polymer ?
#
loop_
_entity_poly.entity_id
_entity_poly.type
_entity_poly.pdbx_seq_one_letter_code
_entity_poly.pdbx_strand_id
1 'polypeptide(L)'
;MADETLPLVESVTGLPLPDPVVIRLMRPRAWCTAHARMRRQLLMAESAELSIRRRDLAGISAALKAGNKERRRTWPLIGALCAALTPGEPEMIVLPQSLREGGVLDNEPFLYKTVAHEATHLAQHAATGGKVWAAQDTLFPHLRGTADRDYQFLLEGHAYWADHQVTTKILGASVPTDGLSPHASSRFRALQDSLRGSGTREFLDRAASSVGDIIAEHGLDTFNQVWASPDLVPTTEEKDDPAAWTARFASLRSA
;
A
#
# COMPACT_ATOMS: atom_id res chain seq x y z
N MET A 1 -7.95 17.38 10.69
CA MET A 1 -7.10 16.35 10.02
C MET A 1 -7.82 15.61 8.91
N ALA A 2 -8.64 14.57 9.15
CA ALA A 2 -9.24 13.80 8.04
C ALA A 2 -10.07 14.68 7.07
N ASP A 3 -10.93 15.55 7.63
CA ASP A 3 -11.74 16.50 6.85
C ASP A 3 -10.89 17.46 5.99
N GLU A 4 -9.64 17.73 6.40
CA GLU A 4 -8.70 18.58 5.64
C GLU A 4 -7.90 17.76 4.61
N THR A 5 -7.51 16.54 4.98
CA THR A 5 -6.66 15.67 4.15
C THR A 5 -7.41 15.04 2.99
N LEU A 6 -8.64 14.54 3.21
CA LEU A 6 -9.37 13.75 2.21
C LEU A 6 -9.64 14.53 0.91
N PRO A 7 -10.16 15.78 0.93
CA PRO A 7 -10.35 16.54 -0.30
C PRO A 7 -9.04 16.82 -1.05
N LEU A 8 -7.93 16.98 -0.31
CA LEU A 8 -6.62 17.18 -0.92
C LEU A 8 -6.08 15.91 -1.59
N VAL A 9 -6.39 14.72 -1.07
CA VAL A 9 -6.02 13.47 -1.72
C VAL A 9 -6.70 13.35 -3.09
N GLU A 10 -8.00 13.63 -3.19
CA GLU A 10 -8.70 13.63 -4.48
C GLU A 10 -8.12 14.68 -5.43
N SER A 11 -7.87 15.89 -4.93
CA SER A 11 -7.29 16.98 -5.73
C SER A 11 -5.85 16.70 -6.20
N VAL A 12 -5.02 16.05 -5.38
CA VAL A 12 -3.62 15.75 -5.69
C VAL A 12 -3.53 14.57 -6.64
N THR A 13 -4.31 13.51 -6.40
CA THR A 13 -4.20 12.26 -7.16
C THR A 13 -5.07 12.26 -8.41
N GLY A 14 -6.10 13.11 -8.48
CA GLY A 14 -7.12 13.05 -9.52
C GLY A 14 -7.97 11.77 -9.46
N LEU A 15 -7.90 11.01 -8.36
CA LEU A 15 -8.66 9.78 -8.14
C LEU A 15 -9.80 10.03 -7.15
N PRO A 16 -10.98 9.40 -7.36
CA PRO A 16 -12.09 9.54 -6.43
C PRO A 16 -11.82 8.75 -5.15
N LEU A 17 -12.24 9.28 -4.00
CA LEU A 17 -12.34 8.51 -2.77
C LEU A 17 -13.67 7.71 -2.73
N PRO A 18 -13.73 6.58 -2.01
CA PRO A 18 -15.00 5.93 -1.72
C PRO A 18 -15.88 6.83 -0.83
N ASP A 19 -17.19 6.79 -1.05
CA ASP A 19 -18.18 7.49 -0.22
C ASP A 19 -19.11 6.47 0.48
N PRO A 20 -19.07 6.34 1.82
CA PRO A 20 -18.22 7.08 2.75
C PRO A 20 -16.79 6.53 2.86
N VAL A 21 -15.84 7.39 3.23
CA VAL A 21 -14.53 6.96 3.73
C VAL A 21 -14.68 6.43 5.16
N VAL A 22 -14.33 5.16 5.36
CA VAL A 22 -14.40 4.51 6.69
C VAL A 22 -13.03 4.42 7.32
N ILE A 23 -12.87 5.06 8.49
CA ILE A 23 -11.67 4.96 9.33
C ILE A 23 -12.01 4.13 10.57
N ARG A 24 -11.37 2.96 10.71
CA ARG A 24 -11.61 2.01 11.80
C ARG A 24 -10.41 1.95 12.73
N LEU A 25 -10.63 2.26 14.00
CA LEU A 25 -9.63 2.02 15.04
C LEU A 25 -9.69 0.55 15.49
N MET A 26 -8.55 -0.14 15.47
CA MET A 26 -8.48 -1.54 15.89
C MET A 26 -7.39 -1.79 16.92
N ARG A 27 -7.64 -2.76 17.81
CA ARG A 27 -6.59 -3.37 18.63
C ARG A 27 -5.76 -4.32 17.74
N PRO A 28 -4.43 -4.39 17.90
CA PRO A 28 -3.58 -5.25 17.06
C PRO A 28 -4.02 -6.71 17.00
N ARG A 29 -4.47 -7.28 18.13
CA ARG A 29 -4.98 -8.66 18.17
C ARG A 29 -6.26 -8.84 17.35
N ALA A 30 -7.18 -7.88 17.39
CA ALA A 30 -8.41 -7.94 16.60
C ALA A 30 -8.10 -7.81 15.11
N TRP A 31 -7.21 -6.88 14.74
CA TRP A 31 -6.72 -6.73 13.37
C TRP A 31 -6.04 -8.01 12.85
N CYS A 32 -5.12 -8.60 13.61
CA CYS A 32 -4.47 -9.87 13.23
C CYS A 32 -5.49 -10.99 12.97
N THR A 33 -6.53 -11.08 13.80
CA THR A 33 -7.60 -12.09 13.62
C THR A 33 -8.44 -11.80 12.39
N ALA A 34 -8.86 -10.55 12.19
CA ALA A 34 -9.67 -10.14 11.05
C ALA A 34 -8.92 -10.36 9.73
N HIS A 35 -7.65 -9.97 9.66
CA HIS A 35 -6.82 -10.19 8.49
C HIS A 35 -6.55 -11.67 8.21
N ALA A 36 -6.32 -12.48 9.26
CA ALA A 36 -6.17 -13.93 9.09
C ALA A 36 -7.45 -14.57 8.52
N ARG A 37 -8.64 -14.06 8.90
CA ARG A 37 -9.93 -14.49 8.32
C ARG A 37 -10.05 -14.06 6.86
N MET A 38 -9.77 -12.80 6.56
CA MET A 38 -9.77 -12.25 5.19
C MET A 38 -8.90 -13.08 4.24
N ARG A 39 -7.64 -13.37 4.62
CA ARG A 39 -6.74 -14.19 3.77
C ARG A 39 -7.21 -15.63 3.59
N ARG A 40 -7.90 -16.22 4.56
CA ARG A 40 -8.52 -17.55 4.39
C ARG A 40 -9.70 -17.49 3.43
N GLN A 41 -10.53 -16.46 3.51
CA GLN A 41 -11.64 -16.25 2.58
C GLN A 41 -11.12 -16.07 1.15
N LEU A 42 -10.07 -15.26 0.96
CA LEU A 42 -9.40 -15.11 -0.33
C LEU A 42 -8.89 -16.46 -0.87
N LEU A 43 -8.20 -17.25 -0.04
CA LEU A 43 -7.76 -18.59 -0.44
C LEU A 43 -8.92 -19.46 -0.89
N MET A 44 -10.04 -19.49 -0.16
CA MET A 44 -11.20 -20.30 -0.53
C MET A 44 -11.83 -19.82 -1.85
N ALA A 45 -11.97 -18.49 -2.03
CA ALA A 45 -12.53 -17.91 -3.24
C ALA A 45 -11.66 -18.22 -4.47
N GLU A 46 -10.36 -17.93 -4.41
CA GLU A 46 -9.46 -18.19 -5.54
C GLU A 46 -9.27 -19.68 -5.83
N SER A 47 -9.27 -20.53 -4.80
CA SER A 47 -9.18 -21.98 -5.00
C SER A 47 -10.39 -22.54 -5.75
N ALA A 48 -11.59 -22.00 -5.46
CA ALA A 48 -12.82 -22.39 -6.14
C ALA A 48 -12.83 -21.91 -7.58
N GLU A 49 -12.43 -20.66 -7.82
CA GLU A 49 -12.39 -20.06 -9.16
C GLU A 49 -11.35 -20.70 -10.08
N LEU A 50 -10.13 -20.92 -9.58
CA LEU A 50 -9.00 -21.40 -10.37
C LEU A 50 -8.87 -22.94 -10.38
N SER A 51 -9.80 -23.66 -9.76
CA SER A 51 -9.80 -25.13 -9.70
C SER A 51 -8.48 -25.72 -9.17
N ILE A 52 -7.92 -25.11 -8.13
CA ILE A 52 -6.59 -25.46 -7.59
C ILE A 52 -6.61 -26.86 -6.96
N ARG A 53 -5.61 -27.69 -7.29
CA ARG A 53 -5.50 -29.05 -6.73
C ARG A 53 -5.11 -28.99 -5.26
N ARG A 54 -5.65 -29.91 -4.45
CA ARG A 54 -5.39 -29.98 -2.99
C ARG A 54 -3.91 -29.96 -2.59
N ARG A 55 -3.03 -30.55 -3.41
CA ARG A 55 -1.58 -30.58 -3.15
C ARG A 55 -0.94 -29.19 -3.20
N ASP A 56 -1.45 -28.30 -4.06
CA ASP A 56 -0.92 -26.96 -4.26
C ASP A 56 -1.43 -26.01 -3.14
N LEU A 57 -2.55 -26.35 -2.48
CA LEU A 57 -3.10 -25.61 -1.34
C LEU A 57 -2.28 -25.74 -0.06
N ALA A 58 -1.52 -26.83 0.11
CA ALA A 58 -0.75 -27.07 1.33
C ALA A 58 0.37 -26.03 1.50
N GLY A 59 1.11 -25.74 0.41
CA GLY A 59 2.16 -24.72 0.40
C GLY A 59 1.62 -23.33 0.70
N ILE A 60 0.53 -22.92 0.04
CA ILE A 60 -0.12 -21.63 0.28
C ILE A 60 -0.65 -21.54 1.72
N SER A 61 -1.27 -22.60 2.23
CA SER A 61 -1.75 -22.64 3.62
C SER A 61 -0.61 -22.47 4.63
N ALA A 62 0.56 -23.07 4.36
CA ALA A 62 1.76 -22.89 5.18
C ALA A 62 2.28 -21.44 5.11
N ALA A 63 2.35 -20.85 3.92
CA ALA A 63 2.73 -19.46 3.71
C ALA A 63 1.79 -18.49 4.45
N LEU A 64 0.47 -18.70 4.39
CA LEU A 64 -0.51 -17.91 5.13
C LEU A 64 -0.34 -18.04 6.65
N LYS A 65 -0.01 -19.22 7.17
CA LYS A 65 0.29 -19.42 8.59
C LYS A 65 1.56 -18.67 9.01
N ALA A 66 2.62 -18.76 8.20
CA ALA A 66 3.87 -18.04 8.42
C ALA A 66 3.65 -16.51 8.41
N GLY A 67 2.95 -15.99 7.41
CA GLY A 67 2.60 -14.56 7.32
C GLY A 67 1.74 -14.07 8.49
N ASN A 68 0.82 -14.91 9.00
CA ASN A 68 0.06 -14.58 10.21
C ASN A 68 0.94 -14.55 11.47
N LYS A 69 1.92 -15.44 11.60
CA LYS A 69 2.89 -15.42 12.69
C LYS A 69 3.76 -14.16 12.61
N GLU A 70 4.22 -13.82 11.41
CA GLU A 70 5.04 -12.64 11.16
C GLU A 70 4.29 -11.36 11.51
N ARG A 71 3.06 -11.21 11.05
CA ARG A 71 2.20 -10.07 11.37
C ARG A 71 1.98 -9.87 12.87
N ARG A 72 1.84 -10.96 13.63
CA ARG A 72 1.73 -10.90 15.10
C ARG A 72 3.04 -10.43 15.75
N ARG A 73 4.18 -10.65 15.11
CA ARG A 73 5.48 -10.15 15.55
C ARG A 73 5.65 -8.67 15.20
N THR A 74 5.30 -8.29 13.98
CA THR A 74 5.60 -6.97 13.39
C THR A 74 4.48 -5.94 13.48
N TRP A 75 3.33 -6.26 14.06
CA TRP A 75 2.26 -5.27 14.27
C TRP A 75 2.72 -3.94 14.89
N PRO A 76 3.74 -3.86 15.78
CA PRO A 76 4.18 -2.57 16.32
C PRO A 76 4.68 -1.60 15.25
N LEU A 77 5.08 -2.10 14.07
CA LEU A 77 5.58 -1.31 12.95
C LEU A 77 4.48 -0.86 11.98
N ILE A 78 3.21 -1.20 12.24
CA ILE A 78 2.09 -0.99 11.33
C ILE A 78 1.12 -0.01 11.98
N GLY A 79 1.36 1.29 11.75
CA GLY A 79 0.60 2.37 12.37
C GLY A 79 -0.83 2.48 11.82
N ALA A 80 -0.94 2.39 10.50
CA ALA A 80 -2.18 2.27 9.76
C ALA A 80 -1.97 1.36 8.54
N LEU A 81 -3.06 0.97 7.90
CA LEU A 81 -3.08 0.32 6.58
C LEU A 81 -4.48 0.45 5.97
N CYS A 82 -4.57 0.31 4.66
CA CYS A 82 -5.83 0.07 3.97
C CYS A 82 -6.04 -1.41 3.72
N ALA A 83 -7.26 -1.89 3.96
CA ALA A 83 -7.64 -3.27 3.65
C ALA A 83 -9.14 -3.41 3.48
N ALA A 84 -9.56 -4.38 2.66
CA ALA A 84 -10.95 -4.81 2.54
C ALA A 84 -11.21 -6.00 3.47
N LEU A 85 -11.39 -5.74 4.78
CA LEU A 85 -11.69 -6.81 5.76
C LEU A 85 -13.02 -7.50 5.49
N THR A 86 -13.95 -6.77 4.87
CA THR A 86 -15.13 -7.28 4.18
C THR A 86 -14.88 -7.17 2.67
N PRO A 87 -15.14 -8.21 1.87
CA PRO A 87 -14.91 -8.16 0.43
C PRO A 87 -15.63 -6.98 -0.24
N GLY A 88 -14.89 -6.18 -1.02
CA GLY A 88 -15.43 -5.03 -1.75
C GLY A 88 -15.60 -3.74 -0.94
N GLU A 89 -15.38 -3.79 0.38
CA GLU A 89 -15.51 -2.64 1.27
C GLU A 89 -14.12 -2.25 1.82
N PRO A 90 -13.37 -1.38 1.12
CA PRO A 90 -12.07 -0.94 1.60
C PRO A 90 -12.23 0.01 2.79
N GLU A 91 -11.43 -0.20 3.83
CA GLU A 91 -11.40 0.66 5.02
C GLU A 91 -9.96 1.05 5.36
N MET A 92 -9.78 2.25 5.93
CA MET A 92 -8.54 2.62 6.59
C MET A 92 -8.56 2.07 8.02
N ILE A 93 -7.60 1.21 8.34
CA ILE A 93 -7.43 0.61 9.66
C ILE A 93 -6.29 1.33 10.37
N VAL A 94 -6.59 1.97 11.49
CA VAL A 94 -5.57 2.59 12.34
C VAL A 94 -5.35 1.72 13.58
N LEU A 95 -4.08 1.51 13.94
CA LEU A 95 -3.67 0.80 15.15
C LEU A 95 -3.05 1.80 16.14
N PRO A 96 -3.85 2.48 17.00
CA PRO A 96 -3.33 3.46 17.96
C PRO A 96 -2.22 2.91 18.87
N GLN A 97 -2.27 1.61 19.19
CA GLN A 97 -1.23 0.97 19.97
C GLN A 97 0.11 0.92 19.21
N SER A 98 0.11 0.70 17.89
CA SER A 98 1.33 0.70 17.08
C SER A 98 1.91 2.11 16.96
N LEU A 99 1.05 3.11 16.71
CA LEU A 99 1.48 4.51 16.71
C LEU A 99 2.10 4.94 18.05
N ARG A 100 1.57 4.43 19.16
CA ARG A 100 2.16 4.63 20.50
C ARG A 100 3.52 3.95 20.64
N GLU A 101 3.66 2.70 20.18
CA GLU A 101 4.96 1.99 20.18
C GLU A 101 6.01 2.74 19.34
N GLY A 102 5.59 3.30 18.21
CA GLY A 102 6.44 4.15 17.36
C GLY A 102 6.68 5.57 17.92
N GLY A 103 6.02 5.97 19.01
CA GLY A 103 6.15 7.30 19.60
C GLY A 103 5.62 8.42 18.70
N VAL A 104 4.59 8.14 17.90
CA VAL A 104 4.00 9.06 16.90
C VAL A 104 2.48 9.22 17.01
N LEU A 105 1.86 8.65 18.07
CA LEU A 105 0.41 8.74 18.27
C LEU A 105 -0.10 10.18 18.35
N ASP A 106 0.68 11.09 18.94
CA ASP A 106 0.33 12.51 19.10
C ASP A 106 1.18 13.40 18.18
N ASN A 107 1.90 12.81 17.21
CA ASN A 107 2.70 13.55 16.23
C ASN A 107 1.80 13.94 15.06
N GLU A 108 1.22 15.14 15.13
CA GLU A 108 0.27 15.64 14.14
C GLU A 108 0.79 15.61 12.69
N PRO A 109 2.01 16.08 12.36
CA PRO A 109 2.58 15.91 11.01
C PRO A 109 2.59 14.45 10.52
N PHE A 110 2.98 13.51 11.39
CA PHE A 110 3.00 12.09 11.04
C PHE A 110 1.59 11.53 10.80
N LEU A 111 0.60 11.98 11.58
CA LEU A 111 -0.78 11.57 11.39
C LEU A 111 -1.37 12.14 10.08
N TYR A 112 -1.08 13.39 9.71
CA TYR A 112 -1.46 13.95 8.40
C TYR A 112 -0.91 13.11 7.26
N LYS A 113 0.38 12.78 7.33
CA LYS A 113 1.04 11.87 6.39
C LYS A 113 0.33 10.52 6.31
N THR A 114 0.08 9.90 7.46
CA THR A 114 -0.58 8.59 7.56
C THR A 114 -1.96 8.63 6.89
N VAL A 115 -2.79 9.64 7.21
CA VAL A 115 -4.12 9.76 6.61
C VAL A 115 -4.02 9.98 5.10
N ALA A 116 -3.09 10.81 4.62
CA ALA A 116 -2.92 11.08 3.19
C ALA A 116 -2.47 9.84 2.41
N HIS A 117 -1.50 9.11 2.95
CA HIS A 117 -0.97 7.87 2.40
C HIS A 117 -2.08 6.81 2.27
N GLU A 118 -2.77 6.54 3.38
CA GLU A 118 -3.81 5.51 3.40
C GLU A 118 -5.04 5.91 2.57
N ALA A 119 -5.46 7.18 2.61
CA ALA A 119 -6.55 7.63 1.76
C ALA A 119 -6.22 7.51 0.27
N THR A 120 -4.94 7.63 -0.11
CA THR A 120 -4.51 7.39 -1.49
C THR A 120 -4.76 5.93 -1.91
N HIS A 121 -4.52 4.96 -1.01
CA HIS A 121 -4.88 3.56 -1.27
C HIS A 121 -6.39 3.35 -1.44
N LEU A 122 -7.22 4.04 -0.64
CA LEU A 122 -8.67 4.01 -0.83
C LEU A 122 -9.06 4.58 -2.20
N ALA A 123 -8.42 5.66 -2.64
CA ALA A 123 -8.67 6.27 -3.94
C ALA A 123 -8.25 5.35 -5.10
N GLN A 124 -7.10 4.69 -4.98
CA GLN A 124 -6.64 3.67 -5.92
C GLN A 124 -7.63 2.49 -6.01
N HIS A 125 -8.17 2.05 -4.87
CA HIS A 125 -9.20 1.01 -4.85
C HIS A 125 -10.46 1.48 -5.58
N ALA A 126 -10.98 2.67 -5.26
CA ALA A 126 -12.18 3.22 -5.86
C ALA A 126 -12.04 3.41 -7.38
N ALA A 127 -10.90 3.98 -7.84
CA ALA A 127 -10.61 4.19 -9.25
C ALA A 127 -10.58 2.89 -10.07
N THR A 128 -10.24 1.77 -9.44
CA THR A 128 -10.08 0.47 -10.13
C THR A 128 -11.22 -0.51 -9.84
N GLY A 129 -12.18 -0.14 -8.99
CA GLY A 129 -13.15 -1.09 -8.43
C GLY A 129 -12.47 -2.28 -7.72
N GLY A 130 -11.31 -2.05 -7.10
CA GLY A 130 -10.51 -3.05 -6.38
C GLY A 130 -9.69 -4.00 -7.27
N LYS A 131 -9.69 -3.84 -8.60
CA LYS A 131 -8.97 -4.74 -9.52
C LYS A 131 -7.47 -4.79 -9.26
N VAL A 132 -6.85 -3.63 -9.00
CA VAL A 132 -5.40 -3.56 -8.74
C VAL A 132 -5.04 -4.22 -7.42
N TRP A 133 -5.87 -4.07 -6.38
CA TRP A 133 -5.69 -4.79 -5.11
C TRP A 133 -5.86 -6.29 -5.29
N ALA A 134 -6.85 -6.74 -6.07
CA ALA A 134 -7.01 -8.16 -6.37
C ALA A 134 -5.78 -8.74 -7.11
N ALA A 135 -5.17 -7.97 -8.01
CA ALA A 135 -3.95 -8.36 -8.71
C ALA A 135 -2.72 -8.40 -7.78
N GLN A 136 -2.60 -7.46 -6.83
CA GLN A 136 -1.55 -7.46 -5.81
C GLN A 136 -1.71 -8.63 -4.82
N ASP A 137 -2.92 -8.84 -4.32
CA ASP A 137 -3.15 -9.70 -3.16
C ASP A 137 -3.36 -11.18 -3.53
N THR A 138 -3.51 -11.49 -4.82
CA THR A 138 -3.74 -12.83 -5.32
C THR A 138 -2.71 -13.83 -4.79
N LEU A 139 -3.17 -15.02 -4.42
CA LEU A 139 -2.31 -16.12 -3.98
C LEU A 139 -1.72 -16.89 -5.18
N PHE A 140 -2.17 -16.59 -6.40
CA PHE A 140 -1.83 -17.32 -7.61
C PHE A 140 -1.47 -16.39 -8.78
N PRO A 141 -0.46 -15.52 -8.63
CA PRO A 141 -0.15 -14.51 -9.65
C PRO A 141 0.19 -15.11 -11.02
N HIS A 142 0.82 -16.27 -11.07
CA HIS A 142 1.11 -16.98 -12.32
C HIS A 142 -0.15 -17.43 -13.07
N LEU A 143 -1.21 -17.81 -12.35
CA LEU A 143 -2.47 -18.22 -12.96
C LEU A 143 -3.33 -17.02 -13.37
N ARG A 144 -3.07 -15.84 -12.78
CA ARG A 144 -3.72 -14.58 -13.10
C ARG A 144 -3.00 -13.76 -14.17
N GLY A 145 -1.81 -14.20 -14.60
CA GLY A 145 -0.99 -13.43 -15.54
C GLY A 145 -0.48 -12.12 -14.96
N THR A 146 -0.27 -12.06 -13.64
CA THR A 146 0.20 -10.85 -12.92
C THR A 146 1.58 -11.04 -12.30
N ALA A 147 2.23 -12.18 -12.53
CA ALA A 147 3.48 -12.53 -11.86
C ALA A 147 4.69 -11.70 -12.31
N ASP A 148 4.64 -11.11 -13.50
CA ASP A 148 5.67 -10.25 -14.06
C ASP A 148 5.46 -8.77 -13.70
N ARG A 149 4.38 -8.42 -13.01
CA ARG A 149 4.02 -7.03 -12.65
C ARG A 149 4.25 -6.75 -11.18
N ASP A 150 4.79 -5.58 -10.88
CA ASP A 150 5.02 -5.12 -9.50
C ASP A 150 3.95 -4.09 -9.09
N TYR A 151 2.76 -4.61 -8.76
CA TYR A 151 1.65 -3.78 -8.28
C TYR A 151 1.96 -3.09 -6.96
N GLN A 152 2.78 -3.71 -6.10
CA GLN A 152 3.17 -3.11 -4.83
C GLN A 152 4.02 -1.87 -5.07
N PHE A 153 5.01 -1.94 -5.97
CA PHE A 153 5.83 -0.79 -6.34
C PHE A 153 4.97 0.38 -6.85
N LEU A 154 3.99 0.10 -7.73
CA LEU A 154 3.06 1.12 -8.21
C LEU A 154 2.21 1.74 -7.09
N LEU A 155 1.56 0.90 -6.28
CA LEU A 155 0.61 1.33 -5.26
C LEU A 155 1.29 2.16 -4.18
N GLU A 156 2.39 1.66 -3.63
CA GLU A 156 3.17 2.32 -2.59
C GLU A 156 3.85 3.58 -3.14
N GLY A 157 4.43 3.52 -4.34
CA GLY A 157 5.08 4.67 -4.97
C GLY A 157 4.12 5.85 -5.15
N HIS A 158 2.91 5.59 -5.65
CA HIS A 158 1.91 6.64 -5.80
C HIS A 158 1.37 7.14 -4.46
N ALA A 159 1.20 6.26 -3.46
CA ALA A 159 0.76 6.67 -2.12
C ALA A 159 1.78 7.58 -1.42
N TYR A 160 3.07 7.24 -1.49
CA TYR A 160 4.14 8.10 -0.96
C TYR A 160 4.28 9.41 -1.74
N TRP A 161 4.20 9.36 -3.07
CA TRP A 161 4.19 10.59 -3.88
C TRP A 161 3.03 11.50 -3.46
N ALA A 162 1.82 10.97 -3.34
CA ALA A 162 0.64 11.73 -2.96
C ALA A 162 0.74 12.29 -1.54
N ASP A 163 1.21 11.49 -0.57
CA ASP A 163 1.36 11.95 0.81
C ASP A 163 2.37 13.10 0.93
N HIS A 164 3.45 13.10 0.13
CA HIS A 164 4.41 14.20 0.07
C HIS A 164 3.76 15.48 -0.47
N GLN A 165 2.94 15.38 -1.53
CA GLN A 165 2.23 16.53 -2.09
C GLN A 165 1.20 17.10 -1.10
N VAL A 166 0.41 16.22 -0.48
CA VAL A 166 -0.64 16.62 0.48
C VAL A 166 -0.03 17.25 1.72
N THR A 167 0.98 16.62 2.33
CA THR A 167 1.66 17.18 3.50
C THR A 167 2.37 18.49 3.18
N THR A 168 2.96 18.64 2.00
CA THR A 168 3.53 19.92 1.56
C THR A 168 2.47 21.02 1.49
N LYS A 169 1.26 20.73 0.98
CA LYS A 169 0.16 21.71 0.91
C LYS A 169 -0.38 22.09 2.29
N ILE A 170 -0.48 21.15 3.23
CA ILE A 170 -1.05 21.40 4.57
C ILE A 170 -0.02 22.03 5.51
N LEU A 171 1.20 21.48 5.54
CA LEU A 171 2.22 21.76 6.54
C LEU A 171 3.35 22.66 6.02
N GLY A 172 3.35 22.98 4.73
CA GLY A 172 4.40 23.77 4.07
C GLY A 172 5.66 22.96 3.68
N ALA A 173 5.73 21.68 4.06
CA ALA A 173 6.81 20.76 3.67
C ALA A 173 6.35 19.31 3.72
N SER A 174 7.01 18.44 2.95
CA SER A 174 6.78 17.00 3.01
C SER A 174 7.24 16.44 4.36
N VAL A 175 6.46 15.54 4.94
CA VAL A 175 6.86 14.84 6.17
C VAL A 175 7.74 13.64 5.81
N PRO A 176 8.98 13.57 6.32
CA PRO A 176 9.87 12.46 6.01
C PRO A 176 9.30 11.10 6.47
N THR A 177 9.57 10.05 5.71
CA THR A 177 9.26 8.65 6.12
C THR A 177 10.29 8.15 7.13
N ASP A 178 11.49 8.75 7.13
CA ASP A 178 12.57 8.40 8.03
C ASP A 178 12.58 9.26 9.29
N GLY A 179 13.19 8.70 10.34
CA GLY A 179 13.20 9.29 11.65
C GLY A 179 12.50 8.41 12.66
N LEU A 180 13.30 7.67 13.41
CA LEU A 180 12.81 6.99 14.59
C LEU A 180 12.49 8.04 15.64
N SER A 181 11.22 8.14 16.05
CA SER A 181 10.81 9.05 17.12
C SER A 181 11.71 8.85 18.35
N PRO A 182 12.17 9.91 19.03
CA PRO A 182 12.87 9.78 20.31
C PRO A 182 11.98 9.13 21.38
N HIS A 183 10.66 9.11 21.18
CA HIS A 183 9.68 8.49 22.07
C HIS A 183 9.32 7.04 21.68
N ALA A 184 9.90 6.48 20.63
CA ALA A 184 9.66 5.09 20.25
C ALA A 184 10.12 4.12 21.35
N SER A 185 9.30 3.10 21.60
CA SER A 185 9.55 2.07 22.62
C SER A 185 10.76 1.21 22.25
N SER A 186 11.47 0.67 23.24
CA SER A 186 12.62 -0.22 23.01
C SER A 186 12.27 -1.41 22.11
N ARG A 187 11.05 -1.95 22.24
CA ARG A 187 10.53 -3.01 21.40
C ARG A 187 10.39 -2.57 19.94
N PHE A 188 9.83 -1.39 19.69
CA PHE A 188 9.70 -0.85 18.34
C PHE A 188 11.09 -0.67 17.70
N ARG A 189 12.03 -0.08 18.44
CA ARG A 189 13.41 0.13 17.97
C ARG A 189 14.08 -1.19 17.59
N ALA A 190 14.03 -2.19 18.48
CA ALA A 190 14.61 -3.50 18.23
C ALA A 190 14.00 -4.19 16.99
N LEU A 191 12.69 -4.06 16.79
CA LEU A 191 12.03 -4.58 15.59
C LEU A 191 12.48 -3.84 14.32
N GLN A 192 12.51 -2.51 14.36
CA GLN A 192 12.98 -1.71 13.23
C GLN A 192 14.44 -2.04 12.88
N ASP A 193 15.31 -2.16 13.89
CA ASP A 193 16.71 -2.54 13.74
C ASP A 193 16.84 -3.94 13.12
N SER A 194 15.99 -4.90 13.50
CA SER A 194 15.99 -6.25 12.92
C SER A 194 15.58 -6.29 11.45
N LEU A 195 14.92 -5.24 10.95
CA LEU A 195 14.52 -5.08 9.56
C LEU A 195 15.46 -4.14 8.79
N ARG A 196 16.43 -3.50 9.46
CA ARG A 196 17.46 -2.71 8.77
C ARG A 196 18.27 -3.62 7.86
N GLY A 197 18.43 -3.23 6.60
CA GLY A 197 19.06 -4.05 5.56
C GLY A 197 18.10 -4.89 4.72
N SER A 198 16.78 -4.82 4.97
CA SER A 198 15.77 -5.45 4.11
C SER A 198 15.58 -4.79 2.74
N GLY A 199 16.20 -3.63 2.49
CA GLY A 199 16.00 -2.85 1.26
C GLY A 199 14.64 -2.17 1.17
N THR A 200 13.77 -2.31 2.19
CA THR A 200 12.39 -1.79 2.15
C THR A 200 12.34 -0.28 1.99
N ARG A 201 13.25 0.45 2.64
CA ARG A 201 13.31 1.91 2.51
C ARG A 201 13.71 2.31 1.10
N GLU A 202 14.81 1.75 0.60
CA GLU A 202 15.34 2.05 -0.73
C GLU A 202 14.31 1.70 -1.81
N PHE A 203 13.53 0.63 -1.60
CA PHE A 203 12.40 0.27 -2.45
C PHE A 203 11.32 1.35 -2.47
N LEU A 204 10.85 1.81 -1.31
CA LEU A 204 9.78 2.80 -1.20
C LEU A 204 10.20 4.19 -1.73
N ASP A 205 11.41 4.63 -1.38
CA ASP A 205 11.97 5.90 -1.85
C ASP A 205 12.10 5.91 -3.39
N ARG A 206 12.53 4.77 -3.96
CA ARG A 206 12.62 4.59 -5.42
C ARG A 206 11.24 4.53 -6.07
N ALA A 207 10.28 3.82 -5.48
CA ALA A 207 8.91 3.74 -5.98
C ALA A 207 8.26 5.13 -6.06
N ALA A 208 8.38 5.92 -4.99
CA ALA A 208 7.85 7.28 -4.93
C ALA A 208 8.52 8.20 -5.95
N SER A 209 9.84 8.12 -6.08
CA SER A 209 10.60 8.93 -7.05
C SER A 209 10.22 8.58 -8.49
N SER A 210 10.10 7.29 -8.81
CA SER A 210 9.75 6.82 -10.16
C SER A 210 8.36 7.30 -10.59
N VAL A 211 7.38 7.22 -9.69
CA VAL A 211 6.04 7.76 -9.94
C VAL A 211 6.09 9.28 -10.11
N GLY A 212 6.84 9.96 -9.24
CA GLY A 212 7.05 11.40 -9.32
C GLY A 212 7.65 11.85 -10.65
N ASP A 213 8.66 11.14 -11.15
CA ASP A 213 9.33 11.42 -12.42
C ASP A 213 8.37 11.26 -13.61
N ILE A 214 7.60 10.16 -13.65
CA ILE A 214 6.60 9.92 -14.71
C ILE A 214 5.52 11.00 -14.70
N ILE A 215 5.02 11.39 -13.52
CA ILE A 215 4.01 12.45 -13.38
C ILE A 215 4.59 13.81 -13.80
N ALA A 216 5.84 14.10 -13.43
CA ALA A 216 6.49 15.35 -13.80
C ALA A 216 6.74 15.44 -15.32
N GLU A 217 7.11 14.33 -15.96
CA GLU A 217 7.41 14.28 -17.40
C GLU A 217 6.15 14.27 -18.26
N HIS A 218 5.11 13.54 -17.85
CA HIS A 218 3.95 13.26 -18.71
C HIS A 218 2.61 13.77 -18.18
N GLY A 219 2.57 14.30 -16.96
CA GLY A 219 1.37 14.80 -16.29
C GLY A 219 0.57 13.72 -15.56
N LEU A 220 -0.24 14.17 -14.61
CA LEU A 220 -1.03 13.30 -13.73
C LEU A 220 -2.11 12.51 -14.48
N ASP A 221 -2.86 13.15 -15.38
CA ASP A 221 -3.93 12.48 -16.14
C ASP A 221 -3.38 11.33 -17.00
N THR A 222 -2.19 11.55 -17.55
CA THR A 222 -1.44 10.53 -18.27
C THR A 222 -1.07 9.38 -17.33
N PHE A 223 -0.43 9.67 -16.20
CA PHE A 223 -0.03 8.65 -15.24
C PHE A 223 -1.22 7.79 -14.80
N ASN A 224 -2.37 8.43 -14.54
CA ASN A 224 -3.59 7.77 -14.08
C ASN A 224 -4.19 6.74 -15.07
N GLN A 225 -3.71 6.68 -16.32
CA GLN A 225 -4.06 5.58 -17.23
C GLN A 225 -3.61 4.21 -16.70
N VAL A 226 -2.62 4.16 -15.81
CA VAL A 226 -2.13 2.93 -15.17
C VAL A 226 -3.23 2.17 -14.41
N TRP A 227 -4.21 2.88 -13.87
CA TRP A 227 -5.33 2.29 -13.11
C TRP A 227 -6.29 1.49 -14.00
N ALA A 228 -6.33 1.79 -15.30
CA ALA A 228 -7.17 1.09 -16.27
C ALA A 228 -6.39 0.04 -17.09
N SER A 229 -5.05 0.12 -17.12
CA SER A 229 -4.21 -0.62 -18.06
C SER A 229 -3.11 -1.39 -17.34
N PRO A 230 -3.28 -2.71 -17.12
CA PRO A 230 -2.27 -3.56 -16.48
C PRO A 230 -0.90 -3.51 -17.16
N ASP A 231 -0.87 -3.26 -18.47
CA ASP A 231 0.37 -3.16 -19.22
C ASP A 231 1.20 -1.93 -18.84
N LEU A 232 0.63 -0.89 -18.22
CA LEU A 232 1.39 0.28 -17.75
C LEU A 232 2.02 0.08 -16.36
N VAL A 233 1.63 -0.98 -15.63
CA VAL A 233 2.21 -1.35 -14.34
C VAL A 233 3.67 -1.75 -14.57
N PRO A 234 4.61 -1.32 -13.70
CA PRO A 234 6.02 -1.69 -13.86
C PRO A 234 6.18 -3.20 -13.80
N THR A 235 7.13 -3.72 -14.56
CA THR A 235 7.51 -5.12 -14.42
C THR A 235 8.35 -5.33 -13.15
N THR A 236 8.50 -6.58 -12.74
CA THR A 236 9.42 -6.93 -11.63
C THR A 236 10.88 -6.60 -11.91
N GLU A 237 11.27 -6.47 -13.18
CA GLU A 237 12.63 -6.08 -13.59
C GLU A 237 12.79 -4.56 -13.55
N GLU A 238 11.76 -3.82 -13.97
CA GLU A 238 11.77 -2.36 -14.05
C GLU A 238 11.77 -1.66 -12.68
N LYS A 239 11.37 -2.34 -11.60
CA LYS A 239 11.49 -1.76 -10.25
C LYS A 239 12.96 -1.45 -9.88
N ASP A 240 13.91 -2.14 -10.51
CA ASP A 240 15.35 -1.92 -10.33
C ASP A 240 15.94 -0.99 -11.40
N ASP A 241 15.16 -0.64 -12.43
CA ASP A 241 15.50 0.33 -13.48
C ASP A 241 14.31 1.26 -13.77
N PRO A 242 14.12 2.31 -12.94
CA PRO A 242 13.05 3.29 -13.15
C PRO A 242 13.03 3.94 -14.53
N ALA A 243 14.21 4.13 -15.14
CA ALA A 243 14.31 4.72 -16.47
C ALA A 243 13.70 3.81 -17.54
N ALA A 244 13.86 2.49 -17.41
CA ALA A 244 13.20 1.52 -18.27
C ALA A 244 11.67 1.60 -18.14
N TRP A 245 11.13 1.73 -16.92
CA TRP A 245 9.69 1.91 -16.73
C TRP A 245 9.18 3.17 -17.42
N THR A 246 9.81 4.33 -17.19
CA THR A 246 9.43 5.61 -17.81
C THR A 246 9.46 5.52 -19.33
N ALA A 247 10.53 4.97 -19.92
CA ALA A 247 10.67 4.82 -21.36
C ALA A 247 9.56 3.93 -21.96
N ARG A 248 9.20 2.84 -21.29
CA ARG A 248 8.10 1.97 -21.72
C ARG A 248 6.73 2.62 -21.52
N PHE A 249 6.56 3.37 -20.43
CA PHE A 249 5.34 4.12 -20.15
C PHE A 249 5.04 5.12 -21.28
N ALA A 250 6.06 5.81 -21.79
CA ALA A 250 5.92 6.72 -22.93
C ALA A 250 5.58 6.00 -24.25
N SER A 251 6.20 4.86 -24.53
CA SER A 251 6.04 4.15 -25.80
C SER A 251 4.66 3.51 -25.96
N LEU A 252 4.11 2.93 -24.90
CA LEU A 252 2.78 2.30 -24.89
C LEU A 252 1.63 3.29 -25.10
N ARG A 253 1.88 4.60 -24.98
CA ARG A 253 0.90 5.65 -25.26
C ARG A 253 0.90 6.13 -26.71
N SER A 254 1.96 5.82 -27.45
CA SER A 254 2.10 6.21 -28.86
C SER A 254 1.55 5.16 -29.83
N ALA A 255 1.06 4.03 -29.31
CA ALA A 255 0.47 2.92 -30.04
C ALA A 255 -1.05 2.92 -29.88
#